data_AF-G4TGW6-F1
#
_entry.id   AF-G4TGW6-F1
#
_cell.length_a   1.000
_cell.length_b   1.000
_cell.length_c   1.000
_cell.angle_alpha   90.00
_cell.angle_beta   90.00
_cell.angle_gamma   90.00
#
_symmetry.space_group_name_H-M   'P 1'
#
loop_
_entity.id
_entity.type
_entity.pdbx_description
1 polymer ?
#
loop_
_entity_poly.entity_id
_entity_poly.type
_entity_poly.pdbx_seq_one_letter_code
_entity_poly.pdbx_strand_id
1 'polypeptide(L)'
;MRYSAQREHVLKSLTSLLLNLYALSYLLYPSFSLFALRWIVQWSWLTLQKEVVRHKLRWTFIPLSVFGIALWIHTSPRPASSIILDFIGHAQPPALSIILFLDVTITFIELLAFTILYWHLMILMKTIEDLDPRRRERSQKAAIRSRRDNLVLDMSLSQFAAICWDPRSLFLSSPQDTSHQATNLRSQDEEGEENERLLGEDSRDELPRPFNLRSEPRTPRPQGNTIPGALTQDW
;
A
#
# COMPACT_ATOMS: atom_id res chain seq x y z
N MET A 1 6.30 -5.38 -19.35
CA MET A 1 6.95 -6.30 -18.37
C MET A 1 8.41 -5.95 -18.05
N ARG A 2 9.21 -5.28 -18.90
CA ARG A 2 10.62 -4.96 -18.57
C ARG A 2 10.81 -3.99 -17.39
N TYR A 3 9.90 -3.02 -17.21
CA TYR A 3 10.03 -2.01 -16.16
C TYR A 3 9.80 -2.52 -14.73
N SER A 4 9.06 -3.62 -14.53
CA SER A 4 8.82 -4.19 -13.19
C SER A 4 10.07 -4.89 -12.67
N ALA A 5 10.75 -5.67 -13.50
CA ALA A 5 11.99 -6.38 -13.12
C ALA A 5 13.13 -5.41 -12.75
N GLN A 6 13.28 -4.31 -13.50
CA GLN A 6 14.30 -3.30 -13.19
C GLN A 6 14.04 -2.61 -11.85
N ARG A 7 12.78 -2.30 -11.53
CA ARG A 7 12.39 -1.68 -10.26
C ARG A 7 12.63 -2.61 -9.07
N GLU A 8 12.33 -3.89 -9.21
CA GLU A 8 12.62 -4.90 -8.19
C GLU A 8 14.12 -4.98 -7.90
N HIS A 9 14.95 -4.95 -8.95
CA HIS A 9 16.40 -4.94 -8.80
C HIS A 9 16.90 -3.69 -8.06
N VAL A 10 16.34 -2.51 -8.37
CA VAL A 10 16.67 -1.26 -7.66
C VAL A 10 16.28 -1.36 -6.18
N LEU A 11 15.07 -1.82 -5.88
CA LEU A 11 14.61 -2.00 -4.50
C LEU A 11 15.47 -2.99 -3.73
N LYS A 12 15.85 -4.11 -4.35
CA LYS A 12 16.73 -5.11 -3.74
C LYS A 12 18.12 -4.54 -3.46
N SER A 13 18.70 -3.81 -4.42
CA SER A 13 19.98 -3.13 -4.25
C SER A 13 19.92 -2.10 -3.12
N LEU A 14 18.85 -1.31 -3.04
CA LEU A 14 18.66 -0.32 -1.99
C LEU A 14 18.54 -0.97 -0.61
N THR A 15 17.81 -2.07 -0.52
CA THR A 15 17.64 -2.83 0.74
C THR A 15 18.98 -3.39 1.22
N SER A 16 19.80 -3.93 0.30
CA SER A 16 21.14 -4.42 0.64
C SER A 16 22.07 -3.30 1.07
N LEU A 17 22.01 -2.14 0.42
CA LEU A 17 22.76 -0.96 0.81
C LEU A 17 22.38 -0.51 2.22
N LEU A 18 21.08 -0.46 2.52
CA LEU A 18 20.55 -0.12 3.83
C LEU A 18 21.09 -1.05 4.93
N LEU A 19 21.09 -2.36 4.67
CA LEU A 19 21.63 -3.37 5.60
C LEU A 19 23.11 -3.12 5.90
N ASN A 20 23.90 -2.80 4.88
CA ASN A 20 25.32 -2.49 5.04
C ASN A 20 25.53 -1.18 5.84
N LEU A 21 24.73 -0.15 5.57
CA LEU A 21 24.78 1.10 6.34
C LEU A 21 24.35 0.89 7.80
N TYR A 22 23.40 -0.02 8.05
CA TYR A 22 23.02 -0.40 9.42
C TYR A 22 24.12 -1.13 10.16
N ALA A 23 24.81 -2.06 9.50
CA ALA A 23 25.99 -2.70 10.06
C ALA A 23 27.09 -1.68 10.35
N LEU A 24 27.35 -0.75 9.42
CA LEU A 24 28.33 0.31 9.60
C LEU A 24 27.96 1.25 10.76
N SER A 25 26.69 1.62 10.88
CA SER A 25 26.21 2.47 11.98
C SER A 25 26.35 1.77 13.33
N TYR A 26 26.08 0.47 13.39
CA TYR A 26 26.28 -0.32 14.60
C TYR A 26 27.76 -0.44 14.99
N LEU A 27 28.65 -0.61 14.01
CA LEU A 27 30.10 -0.62 14.24
C LEU A 27 30.63 0.73 14.76
N LEU A 28 30.11 1.85 14.22
CA LEU A 28 30.50 3.20 14.67
C LEU A 28 29.92 3.55 16.05
N TYR A 29 28.70 3.12 16.34
CA TYR A 29 28.03 3.40 17.59
C TYR A 29 27.19 2.20 18.02
N PRO A 30 27.73 1.29 18.86
CA PRO A 30 27.06 0.08 19.27
C PRO A 30 25.95 0.38 20.29
N SER A 31 24.84 0.94 19.80
CA SER A 31 23.64 1.23 20.58
C SER A 31 22.55 0.24 20.21
N PHE A 32 22.29 -0.69 21.12
CA PHE A 32 21.23 -1.68 20.95
C PHE A 32 19.86 -1.04 20.75
N SER A 33 19.61 0.10 21.40
CA SER A 33 18.35 0.85 21.26
C SER A 33 18.13 1.36 19.84
N LEU A 34 19.17 1.93 19.21
CA LEU A 34 19.07 2.41 17.81
C LEU A 34 18.96 1.24 16.84
N PHE A 35 19.69 0.16 17.09
CA PHE A 35 19.59 -1.05 16.28
C PHE A 35 18.19 -1.66 16.32
N ALA A 36 17.60 -1.83 17.51
CA ALA A 36 16.24 -2.33 17.66
C ALA A 36 15.21 -1.41 16.97
N LEU A 37 15.38 -0.10 17.09
CA LEU A 37 14.48 0.86 16.46
C LEU A 37 14.54 0.78 14.93
N ARG A 38 15.74 0.71 14.35
CA ARG A 38 15.96 0.50 12.91
C ARG A 38 15.41 -0.85 12.43
N TRP A 39 15.54 -1.90 13.23
CA TRP A 39 14.93 -3.20 12.95
C TRP A 39 13.41 -3.11 12.83
N ILE A 40 12.75 -2.33 13.71
CA ILE A 40 11.29 -2.10 13.64
C ILE A 40 10.92 -1.38 12.34
N VAL A 41 11.70 -0.40 11.88
CA VAL A 41 11.48 0.27 10.58
C VAL A 41 11.56 -0.75 9.44
N GLN A 42 12.61 -1.56 9.44
CA GLN A 42 12.82 -2.58 8.40
C GLN A 42 11.74 -3.67 8.43
N TRP A 43 11.24 -4.04 9.60
CA TRP A 43 10.10 -4.93 9.75
C TRP A 43 8.80 -4.29 9.22
N SER A 44 8.58 -3.02 9.55
CA SER A 44 7.43 -2.24 9.06
C SER A 44 7.44 -2.17 7.54
N TRP A 45 8.62 -2.03 6.94
CA TRP A 45 8.84 -2.06 5.50
C TRP A 45 8.45 -3.40 4.86
N LEU A 46 8.95 -4.51 5.42
CA LEU A 46 8.60 -5.87 4.95
C LEU A 46 7.10 -6.15 5.08
N THR A 47 6.47 -5.60 6.12
CA THR A 47 5.02 -5.69 6.33
C THR A 47 4.28 -4.90 5.26
N LEU A 48 4.72 -3.68 4.95
CA LEU A 48 4.14 -2.83 3.91
C LEU A 48 4.18 -3.48 2.52
N GLN A 49 5.26 -4.20 2.19
CA GLN A 49 5.36 -4.93 0.93
C GLN A 49 4.31 -6.05 0.80
N LYS A 50 3.93 -6.69 1.92
CA LYS A 50 2.94 -7.76 1.93
C LYS A 50 1.52 -7.21 1.92
N GLU A 51 1.29 -6.08 2.58
CA GLU A 51 -0.03 -5.49 2.78
C GLU A 51 -0.35 -4.47 1.67
N VAL A 52 -0.39 -4.97 0.43
CA VAL A 52 -0.54 -4.23 -0.83
C VAL A 52 -1.79 -3.32 -0.88
N VAL A 53 -2.79 -3.55 -0.04
CA VAL A 53 -4.18 -3.13 -0.33
C VAL A 53 -4.69 -1.97 0.52
N ARG A 54 -3.97 -1.53 1.57
CA ARG A 54 -4.43 -0.41 2.41
C ARG A 54 -3.39 0.69 2.48
N HIS A 55 -3.59 1.72 1.64
CA HIS A 55 -2.85 2.99 1.54
C HIS A 55 -2.71 3.75 2.86
N LYS A 56 -2.04 3.18 3.86
CA LYS A 56 -1.81 3.85 5.13
C LYS A 56 -0.53 4.66 4.99
N LEU A 57 -0.69 5.94 4.63
CA LEU A 57 0.32 7.00 4.77
C LEU A 57 0.97 6.98 6.16
N ARG A 58 0.30 6.41 7.17
CA ARG A 58 0.80 6.17 8.53
C ARG A 58 2.19 5.50 8.56
N TRP A 59 2.51 4.65 7.59
CA TRP A 59 3.80 3.97 7.52
C TRP A 59 4.97 4.90 7.13
N THR A 60 4.73 6.05 6.49
CA THR A 60 5.80 7.04 6.20
C THR A 60 6.31 7.74 7.46
N PHE A 61 5.48 7.82 8.50
CA PHE A 61 5.86 8.50 9.74
C PHE A 61 6.85 7.70 10.58
N ILE A 62 6.88 6.38 10.42
CA ILE A 62 7.77 5.50 11.19
C ILE A 62 9.25 5.84 11.00
N PRO A 63 9.82 5.84 9.77
CA PRO A 63 11.23 6.21 9.58
C PRO A 63 11.53 7.63 10.07
N LEU A 64 10.59 8.56 9.90
CA LEU A 64 10.72 9.94 10.39
C LEU A 64 10.79 10.01 11.92
N SER A 65 9.93 9.26 12.62
CA SER A 65 9.93 9.17 14.08
C SER A 65 11.23 8.52 14.59
N VAL A 66 11.71 7.49 13.90
CA VAL A 66 12.98 6.84 14.24
C VAL A 66 14.17 7.77 14.07
N PHE A 67 14.20 8.56 13.01
CA PHE A 67 15.22 9.60 12.81
C PHE A 67 15.18 10.67 13.91
N GLY A 68 13.98 11.12 14.31
CA GLY A 68 13.82 12.07 15.41
C GLY A 68 14.34 11.52 16.75
N ILE A 69 14.06 10.25 17.05
CA ILE A 69 14.58 9.57 18.25
C ILE A 69 16.10 9.40 18.17
N ALA A 70 16.64 9.06 16.99
CA ALA A 70 18.08 8.94 16.78
C ALA A 70 18.78 10.29 17.04
N LEU A 71 18.28 11.37 16.43
CA LEU A 71 18.77 12.72 16.69
C LEU A 71 18.76 13.07 18.17
N TRP A 72 17.65 12.79 18.87
CA TRP A 72 17.55 13.03 20.31
C TRP A 72 18.59 12.26 21.12
N ILE A 73 18.84 11.00 20.77
CA ILE A 73 19.84 10.16 21.44
C ILE A 73 21.26 10.67 21.17
N HIS A 74 21.54 11.15 19.95
CA HIS A 74 22.85 11.67 19.56
C HIS A 74 23.13 13.07 20.10
N THR A 75 22.11 13.90 20.33
CA THR A 75 22.26 15.24 20.94
C THR A 75 22.21 15.22 22.47
N SER A 76 21.64 14.16 23.07
CA SER A 76 21.65 13.99 24.52
C SER A 76 23.08 13.78 25.02
N PRO A 77 23.57 14.60 25.97
CA PRO A 77 24.91 14.45 26.53
C PRO A 77 25.01 13.11 27.26
N ARG A 78 25.69 12.14 26.64
CA ARG A 78 26.03 10.87 27.26
C ARG A 78 27.49 10.91 27.74
N PRO A 79 27.80 10.30 28.90
CA PRO A 79 29.18 10.12 29.31
C PRO A 79 29.92 9.33 28.21
N ALA A 80 31.12 9.81 27.86
CA ALA A 80 31.88 9.48 26.66
C ALA A 80 32.41 8.02 26.64
N SER A 81 31.51 7.04 26.52
CA SER A 81 31.85 5.61 26.63
C SER A 81 31.85 4.84 25.32
N SER A 82 31.58 5.47 24.16
CA SER A 82 31.70 4.77 22.88
C SER A 82 33.15 4.80 22.38
N ILE A 83 33.94 3.83 22.85
CA ILE A 83 35.27 3.56 22.31
C ILE A 83 35.07 2.69 21.07
N ILE A 84 35.37 3.24 19.89
CA ILE A 84 35.65 2.42 18.72
C ILE A 84 37.05 1.87 18.95
N LEU A 85 37.19 0.54 19.12
CA LEU A 85 38.49 -0.10 18.92
C LEU A 85 38.76 -0.07 17.42
N ASP A 86 39.53 0.89 16.96
CA ASP A 86 40.19 0.74 15.68
C ASP A 86 41.08 -0.51 15.75
N PHE A 87 41.17 -1.33 14.69
CA PHE A 87 42.02 -2.53 14.67
C PHE A 87 43.52 -2.19 14.83
N ILE A 88 43.85 -0.91 14.72
CA ILE A 88 45.18 -0.31 14.94
C ILE A 88 45.40 0.14 16.41
N GLY A 89 44.39 0.06 17.28
CA GLY A 89 44.51 0.41 18.71
C GLY A 89 44.36 1.91 19.00
N HIS A 90 43.86 2.71 18.07
CA HIS A 90 43.51 4.11 18.31
C HIS A 90 42.05 4.24 18.74
N ALA A 91 41.85 4.44 20.04
CA ALA A 91 40.55 4.75 20.64
C ALA A 91 40.24 6.25 20.49
N GLN A 92 40.06 6.75 19.26
CA GLN A 92 39.50 8.08 19.08
C GLN A 92 37.97 8.01 19.03
N PRO A 93 37.25 8.86 19.79
CA PRO A 93 35.82 8.92 19.68
C PRO A 93 35.43 9.39 18.27
N PRO A 94 34.49 8.71 17.60
CA PRO A 94 34.03 9.13 16.28
C PRO A 94 33.46 10.55 16.35
N ALA A 95 33.76 11.38 15.34
CA ALA A 95 33.19 12.71 15.24
C ALA A 95 31.66 12.61 15.14
N LEU A 96 30.93 13.34 16.00
CA LEU A 96 29.47 13.37 16.01
C LEU A 96 28.87 13.72 14.64
N SER A 97 29.58 14.54 13.86
CA SER A 97 29.18 14.90 12.49
C SER A 97 29.08 13.70 11.56
N ILE A 98 29.99 12.73 11.66
CA ILE A 98 30.00 11.53 10.82
C ILE A 98 28.79 10.65 11.16
N ILE A 99 28.50 10.50 12.45
CA ILE A 99 27.37 9.70 12.92
C ILE A 99 26.04 10.33 12.48
N LEU A 100 25.89 11.64 12.64
CA LEU A 100 24.71 12.39 12.19
C LEU A 100 24.55 12.33 10.67
N PHE A 101 25.65 12.49 9.92
CA PHE A 101 25.63 12.36 8.46
C PHE A 101 25.19 10.96 8.03
N LEU A 102 25.65 9.92 8.72
CA LEU A 102 25.24 8.56 8.47
C LEU A 102 23.74 8.36 8.74
N ASP A 103 23.22 8.89 9.85
CA ASP A 103 21.79 8.82 10.18
C ASP A 103 20.90 9.55 9.16
N VAL A 104 21.34 10.73 8.73
CA VAL A 104 20.66 11.49 7.66
C VAL A 104 20.67 10.69 6.35
N THR A 105 21.81 10.09 6.00
CA THR A 105 21.96 9.30 4.77
C THR A 105 21.08 8.06 4.80
N ILE A 106 21.06 7.32 5.91
CA ILE A 106 20.18 6.17 6.13
C ILE A 106 18.73 6.58 5.95
N THR A 107 18.29 7.62 6.65
CA THR A 107 16.90 8.11 6.61
C THR A 107 16.52 8.57 5.21
N PHE A 108 17.42 9.24 4.51
CA PHE A 108 17.21 9.66 3.12
C PHE A 108 17.03 8.46 2.18
N ILE A 109 17.88 7.45 2.28
CA ILE A 109 17.77 6.24 1.46
C ILE A 109 16.49 5.47 1.81
N GLU A 110 16.08 5.41 3.08
CA GLU A 110 14.81 4.82 3.49
C GLU A 110 13.60 5.54 2.89
N LEU A 111 13.57 6.87 2.94
CA LEU A 111 12.52 7.66 2.33
C LEU A 111 12.49 7.49 0.81
N LEU A 112 13.65 7.40 0.17
CA LEU A 112 13.76 7.12 -1.26
C LEU A 112 13.20 5.74 -1.60
N ALA A 113 13.58 4.70 -0.84
CA ALA A 113 13.02 3.35 -0.96
C ALA A 113 11.50 3.39 -0.87
N PHE A 114 11.00 4.07 0.18
CA PHE A 114 9.58 4.24 0.45
C PHE A 114 8.84 4.87 -0.70
N THR A 115 9.38 5.96 -1.24
CA THR A 115 8.78 6.68 -2.36
C THR A 115 8.68 5.79 -3.59
N ILE A 116 9.72 5.01 -3.90
CA ILE A 116 9.73 4.09 -5.04
C ILE A 116 8.69 2.97 -4.86
N LEU A 117 8.64 2.35 -3.67
CA LEU A 117 7.66 1.29 -3.40
C LEU A 117 6.23 1.82 -3.43
N TYR A 118 5.99 2.99 -2.82
CA TYR A 118 4.67 3.63 -2.80
C TYR A 118 4.19 3.91 -4.22
N TRP A 119 5.04 4.47 -5.08
CA TRP A 119 4.70 4.71 -6.47
C TRP A 119 4.41 3.39 -7.21
N HIS A 120 5.25 2.37 -7.01
CA HIS A 120 5.01 1.06 -7.61
C HIS A 120 3.64 0.49 -7.19
N LEU A 121 3.30 0.58 -5.91
CA LEU A 121 2.04 0.12 -5.37
C LEU A 121 0.85 0.88 -5.95
N MET A 122 0.96 2.21 -6.08
CA MET A 122 -0.09 3.04 -6.68
C MET A 122 -0.35 2.67 -8.14
N ILE A 123 0.70 2.44 -8.94
CA ILE A 123 0.54 2.00 -10.33
C ILE A 123 -0.13 0.62 -10.39
N LEU A 124 0.29 -0.31 -9.52
CA LEU A 124 -0.26 -1.66 -9.48
C LEU A 124 -1.75 -1.62 -9.13
N MET A 125 -2.14 -0.85 -8.11
CA MET A 125 -3.54 -0.69 -7.71
C MET A 125 -4.40 -0.09 -8.82
N LYS A 126 -3.91 0.96 -9.50
CA LYS A 126 -4.61 1.54 -10.65
C LYS A 126 -4.78 0.52 -11.79
N THR A 127 -3.76 -0.28 -12.04
CA THR A 127 -3.80 -1.33 -13.07
C THR A 127 -4.82 -2.41 -12.71
N ILE A 128 -4.85 -2.86 -11.45
CA ILE A 128 -5.82 -3.85 -10.97
C ILE A 128 -7.25 -3.30 -11.06
N GLU A 129 -7.46 -2.03 -10.69
CA GLU A 129 -8.76 -1.37 -10.82
C GLU A 129 -9.21 -1.23 -12.28
N ASP A 130 -8.27 -0.98 -13.19
CA ASP A 130 -8.53 -0.95 -14.63
C ASP A 130 -8.84 -2.33 -15.23
N LEU A 131 -8.30 -3.40 -14.63
CA LEU A 131 -8.53 -4.79 -15.04
C LEU A 131 -9.82 -5.41 -14.51
N ASP A 132 -10.53 -4.79 -13.55
CA ASP A 132 -11.84 -5.26 -13.08
C ASP A 132 -12.98 -4.55 -13.82
N PRO A 133 -13.48 -5.10 -14.95
CA PRO A 133 -14.54 -4.47 -15.73
C PRO A 133 -15.84 -4.33 -14.94
N ARG A 134 -16.10 -5.22 -13.97
CA ARG A 134 -17.33 -5.19 -13.17
C ARG A 134 -17.35 -3.98 -12.24
N ARG A 135 -16.18 -3.56 -11.75
CA ARG A 135 -16.06 -2.38 -10.88
C ARG A 135 -16.29 -1.09 -11.67
N ARG A 136 -15.74 -1.00 -12.89
CA ARG A 136 -16.04 0.10 -13.83
C ARG A 136 -17.52 0.18 -14.16
N GLU A 137 -18.16 -0.96 -14.42
CA GLU A 137 -19.59 -1.01 -14.72
C GLU A 137 -20.44 -0.55 -13.53
N ARG A 138 -20.09 -0.96 -12.30
CA ARG A 138 -20.77 -0.47 -11.09
C ARG A 138 -20.58 1.03 -10.87
N SER A 139 -19.37 1.54 -11.04
CA SER A 139 -19.09 2.97 -10.94
C SER A 139 -19.82 3.78 -12.01
N GLN A 140 -19.90 3.26 -13.24
CA GLN A 140 -20.63 3.90 -14.33
C GLN A 140 -22.14 3.87 -14.09
N LYS A 141 -22.70 2.75 -13.62
CA LYS A 141 -24.12 2.65 -13.22
C LYS A 141 -24.44 3.62 -12.08
N ALA A 142 -23.56 3.76 -11.09
CA ALA A 142 -23.72 4.72 -10.00
C ALA A 142 -23.69 6.17 -10.49
N ALA A 143 -22.76 6.51 -11.40
CA ALA A 143 -22.70 7.85 -12.01
C ALA A 143 -23.94 8.16 -12.87
N ILE A 144 -24.44 7.18 -13.64
CA ILE A 144 -25.68 7.32 -14.42
C ILE A 144 -26.89 7.53 -13.50
N ARG A 145 -26.97 6.78 -12.40
CA ARG A 145 -28.05 6.93 -11.40
C ARG A 145 -28.01 8.33 -10.78
N SER A 146 -26.85 8.78 -10.30
CA SER A 146 -26.69 10.13 -9.74
C SER A 146 -27.05 11.25 -10.74
N ARG A 147 -26.71 11.10 -12.03
CA ARG A 147 -27.09 12.09 -13.05
C ARG A 147 -28.60 12.10 -13.31
N ARG A 148 -29.26 10.94 -13.26
CA ARG A 148 -30.72 10.84 -13.39
C ARG A 148 -31.41 11.51 -12.20
N ASP A 149 -30.93 11.28 -10.99
CA ASP A 149 -31.51 11.87 -9.77
C ASP A 149 -31.41 13.41 -9.80
N ASN A 150 -30.28 13.95 -10.28
CA ASN A 150 -30.12 15.40 -10.47
C ASN A 150 -31.05 15.96 -11.56
N LEU A 151 -31.27 15.24 -12.66
CA LEU A 151 -32.21 15.64 -13.72
C LEU A 151 -33.67 15.63 -13.26
N VAL A 152 -34.05 14.67 -12.41
CA VAL A 152 -35.40 14.63 -11.81
C VAL A 152 -35.61 15.83 -10.88
N LEU A 153 -34.59 16.20 -10.10
CA LEU A 153 -34.63 17.38 -9.25
C LEU A 153 -34.77 18.66 -10.09
N ASP A 154 -33.98 18.83 -11.15
CA ASP A 154 -34.08 20.00 -12.03
C ASP A 154 -35.44 20.08 -12.73
N MET A 155 -35.99 18.96 -13.18
CA MET A 155 -37.30 18.91 -13.83
C MET A 155 -38.41 19.27 -12.83
N SER A 156 -38.35 18.81 -11.58
CA SER A 156 -39.30 19.17 -10.53
C SER A 156 -39.23 20.67 -10.18
N LEU A 157 -38.03 21.24 -10.13
CA LEU A 157 -37.82 22.66 -9.84
C LEU A 157 -38.34 23.55 -10.97
N SER A 158 -38.16 23.14 -12.22
CA SER A 158 -38.69 23.87 -13.38
C SER A 158 -40.22 23.82 -13.45
N GLN A 159 -40.85 22.68 -13.12
CA GLN A 159 -42.31 22.57 -13.03
C GLN A 159 -42.86 23.39 -11.86
N PHE A 160 -42.20 23.37 -10.70
CA PHE A 160 -42.60 24.18 -9.55
C PHE A 160 -42.47 25.69 -9.85
N ALA A 161 -41.39 26.10 -10.52
CA ALA A 161 -41.21 27.48 -10.97
C ALA A 161 -42.28 27.91 -11.99
N ALA A 162 -42.67 27.04 -12.91
CA ALA A 162 -43.74 27.33 -13.89
C ALA A 162 -45.10 27.49 -13.20
N ILE A 163 -45.40 26.71 -12.16
CA ILE A 163 -46.63 26.83 -11.38
C ILE A 163 -46.63 28.12 -10.53
N CYS A 164 -45.50 28.47 -9.92
CA CYS A 164 -45.41 29.67 -9.07
C CYS A 164 -45.33 30.99 -9.87
N TRP A 165 -44.93 30.96 -11.14
CA TRP A 165 -44.76 32.17 -11.96
C TRP A 165 -45.98 32.50 -12.86
N ASP A 166 -47.05 31.69 -12.83
CA ASP A 166 -48.31 32.05 -13.50
C ASP A 166 -49.30 32.71 -12.53
N PRO A 167 -49.35 34.06 -12.45
CA PRO A 167 -50.23 34.79 -11.54
C PRO A 167 -51.72 34.64 -11.87
N ARG A 168 -52.08 33.96 -12.96
CA ARG A 168 -53.49 33.72 -13.34
C ARG A 168 -54.07 32.43 -12.78
N SER A 169 -53.26 31.54 -12.22
CA SER A 169 -53.74 30.26 -11.66
C SER A 169 -54.27 30.34 -10.22
N LEU A 170 -54.10 31.49 -9.54
CA LEU A 170 -54.54 31.69 -8.15
C LEU A 170 -56.02 32.07 -7.98
N PHE A 171 -56.77 32.21 -9.07
CA PHE A 171 -58.20 32.50 -9.01
C PHE A 171 -58.96 31.52 -9.91
N LEU A 172 -59.45 30.43 -9.32
CA LEU A 172 -60.58 29.56 -9.73
C LEU A 172 -60.24 28.08 -9.54
N SER A 173 -60.35 27.59 -8.31
CA SER A 173 -60.89 26.24 -8.09
C SER A 173 -61.62 26.18 -6.76
N SER A 174 -62.94 26.20 -6.88
CA SER A 174 -63.89 25.87 -5.81
C SER A 174 -63.72 24.38 -5.44
N PRO A 175 -63.79 23.99 -4.16
CA PRO A 175 -63.74 22.60 -3.76
C PRO A 175 -65.09 21.96 -4.04
N GLN A 176 -65.18 21.17 -5.11
CA GLN A 176 -66.33 20.28 -5.34
C GLN A 176 -65.85 18.88 -5.71
N ASP A 177 -66.22 17.95 -4.83
CA ASP A 177 -66.45 16.51 -5.03
C ASP A 177 -65.52 15.76 -5.99
N THR A 178 -64.55 15.06 -5.40
CA THR A 178 -63.90 13.89 -5.99
C THR A 178 -63.97 12.71 -5.02
N SER A 179 -65.20 12.24 -4.78
CA SER A 179 -65.42 10.84 -4.46
C SER A 179 -65.57 10.09 -5.80
N HIS A 180 -64.99 8.89 -5.91
CA HIS A 180 -64.93 8.02 -7.10
C HIS A 180 -63.75 8.24 -8.08
N GLN A 181 -62.53 7.98 -7.63
CA GLN A 181 -61.52 7.35 -8.52
C GLN A 181 -60.41 6.67 -7.72
N ALA A 182 -60.79 5.68 -6.91
CA ALA A 182 -59.86 4.77 -6.25
C ALA A 182 -60.11 3.36 -6.79
N THR A 183 -59.68 3.07 -8.02
CA THR A 183 -59.57 1.71 -8.59
C THR A 183 -59.00 1.82 -10.01
N ASN A 184 -57.67 1.92 -10.17
CA ASN A 184 -56.91 1.43 -11.35
C ASN A 184 -55.43 1.88 -11.37
N LEU A 185 -54.71 1.73 -10.27
CA LEU A 185 -53.24 1.86 -10.27
C LEU A 185 -52.60 0.75 -9.42
N ARG A 186 -53.06 -0.50 -9.58
CA ARG A 186 -52.48 -1.68 -8.91
C ARG A 186 -52.28 -2.83 -9.89
N SER A 187 -51.65 -2.56 -11.03
CA SER A 187 -51.33 -3.61 -12.02
C SER A 187 -50.11 -3.29 -12.89
N GLN A 188 -49.10 -2.57 -12.37
CA GLN A 188 -47.85 -2.36 -13.11
C GLN A 188 -46.56 -2.58 -12.30
N ASP A 189 -46.65 -3.08 -11.06
CA ASP A 189 -45.46 -3.37 -10.24
C ASP A 189 -45.09 -4.87 -10.20
N GLU A 190 -45.80 -5.76 -10.91
CA GLU A 190 -45.51 -7.22 -10.86
C GLU A 190 -44.69 -7.77 -12.05
N GLU A 191 -44.42 -7.00 -13.11
CA GLU A 191 -43.58 -7.48 -14.23
C GLU A 191 -42.07 -7.23 -14.06
N GLY A 192 -41.64 -6.67 -12.93
CA GLY A 192 -40.22 -6.38 -12.66
C GLY A 192 -39.46 -7.46 -11.88
N GLU A 193 -40.16 -8.35 -11.17
CA GLU A 193 -39.53 -9.30 -10.23
C GLU A 193 -39.26 -10.70 -10.80
N GLU A 194 -39.73 -11.04 -12.01
CA GLU A 194 -39.53 -12.39 -12.56
C GLU A 194 -38.19 -12.58 -13.27
N ASN A 195 -37.44 -11.50 -13.57
CA ASN A 195 -36.16 -11.58 -14.26
C ASN A 195 -34.92 -11.68 -13.33
N GLU A 196 -35.10 -11.64 -12.00
CA GLU A 196 -34.01 -11.85 -11.04
C GLU A 196 -33.93 -13.29 -10.48
N ARG A 197 -34.83 -14.20 -10.87
CA ARG A 197 -34.83 -15.60 -10.38
C ARG A 197 -34.16 -16.63 -11.32
N LEU A 198 -33.63 -16.23 -12.48
CA LEU A 198 -33.01 -17.13 -13.47
C LEU A 198 -31.48 -17.04 -13.58
N LEU A 199 -30.80 -16.40 -12.62
CA LEU A 199 -29.32 -16.33 -12.58
C LEU A 199 -28.71 -16.94 -11.31
N GLY A 200 -29.46 -17.85 -10.67
CA GLY A 200 -29.10 -18.44 -9.39
C GLY A 200 -28.93 -19.96 -9.42
N GLU A 201 -28.37 -20.56 -10.48
CA GLU A 201 -28.06 -22.00 -10.46
C GLU A 201 -27.07 -22.41 -11.56
N ASP A 202 -25.80 -22.03 -11.45
CA ASP A 202 -24.70 -22.88 -11.90
C ASP A 202 -23.36 -22.38 -11.32
N SER A 203 -22.42 -23.28 -11.00
CA SER A 203 -21.13 -23.05 -10.32
C SER A 203 -21.12 -23.23 -8.80
N ARG A 204 -21.66 -24.36 -8.32
CA ARG A 204 -20.98 -25.13 -7.27
C ARG A 204 -20.09 -26.16 -7.96
N ASP A 205 -18.92 -26.40 -7.37
CA ASP A 205 -18.00 -27.50 -7.65
C ASP A 205 -16.95 -27.33 -8.76
N GLU A 206 -16.06 -26.35 -8.59
CA GLU A 206 -14.63 -26.61 -8.84
C GLU A 206 -13.79 -26.09 -7.68
N LEU A 207 -13.57 -26.99 -6.70
CA LEU A 207 -12.45 -26.85 -5.76
C LEU A 207 -11.15 -26.75 -6.57
N PRO A 208 -10.32 -25.71 -6.39
CA PRO A 208 -8.96 -25.75 -6.90
C PRO A 208 -8.21 -26.87 -6.18
N ARG A 209 -7.82 -27.89 -6.94
CA ARG A 209 -6.92 -28.96 -6.49
C ARG A 209 -5.70 -28.34 -5.80
N PRO A 210 -5.22 -28.88 -4.67
CA PRO A 210 -3.99 -28.43 -4.06
C PRO A 210 -2.83 -28.66 -5.04
N PHE A 211 -2.24 -27.57 -5.53
CA PHE A 211 -1.05 -27.59 -6.34
C PHE A 211 0.12 -28.05 -5.47
N ASN A 212 0.33 -29.36 -5.41
CA ASN A 212 1.56 -29.97 -4.92
C ASN A 212 2.68 -29.66 -5.93
N LEU A 213 3.43 -28.58 -5.68
CA LEU A 213 4.77 -28.38 -6.24
C LEU A 213 5.76 -28.15 -5.11
N ARG A 214 6.01 -29.21 -4.35
CA ARG A 214 7.25 -29.43 -3.61
C ARG A 214 8.32 -29.83 -4.63
N SER A 215 8.83 -28.88 -5.41
CA SER A 215 10.10 -29.05 -6.10
C SER A 215 11.20 -28.64 -5.13
N GLU A 216 11.71 -29.61 -4.38
CA GLU A 216 12.98 -29.45 -3.66
C GLU A 216 14.07 -29.05 -4.68
N PRO A 217 14.83 -27.98 -4.46
CA PRO A 217 16.05 -27.77 -5.20
C PRO A 217 17.02 -28.86 -4.80
N ARG A 218 17.29 -29.80 -5.73
CA ARG A 218 18.44 -30.70 -5.65
C ARG A 218 19.69 -29.86 -5.42
N THR A 219 20.26 -29.96 -4.23
CA THR A 219 21.61 -29.52 -3.96
C THR A 219 22.56 -30.32 -4.86
N PRO A 220 23.44 -29.65 -5.63
CA PRO A 220 24.51 -30.34 -6.33
C PRO A 220 25.44 -30.96 -5.28
N ARG A 221 25.67 -32.28 -5.39
CA ARG A 221 26.73 -32.97 -4.64
C ARG A 221 28.05 -32.22 -4.83
N PRO A 222 28.82 -31.96 -3.76
CA PRO A 222 30.21 -31.56 -3.92
C PRO A 222 30.95 -32.71 -4.60
N GLN A 223 31.47 -32.46 -5.80
CA GLN A 223 32.52 -33.31 -6.36
C GLN A 223 33.73 -33.15 -5.43
N GLY A 224 34.11 -34.26 -4.80
CA GLY A 224 35.36 -34.35 -4.05
C GLY A 224 36.51 -34.10 -5.01
N ASN A 225 37.10 -32.92 -4.93
CA ASN A 225 38.46 -32.72 -5.39
C ASN A 225 39.38 -33.39 -4.37
N THR A 226 39.78 -34.60 -4.72
CA THR A 226 40.98 -35.26 -4.23
C THR A 226 42.14 -34.26 -4.28
N ILE A 227 42.70 -33.92 -3.11
CA ILE A 227 44.00 -33.25 -3.00
C ILE A 227 45.06 -34.35 -3.04
N PRO A 228 45.92 -34.44 -4.07
CA PRO A 228 47.11 -35.25 -3.99
C PRO A 228 48.31 -34.43 -3.52
N GLY A 229 49.07 -34.99 -2.58
CA GLY A 229 50.50 -34.71 -2.36
C GLY A 229 50.79 -33.43 -1.58
N ALA A 230 51.22 -33.50 -0.32
CA ALA A 230 52.57 -33.88 0.08
C ALA A 230 53.64 -33.00 -0.58
N LEU A 231 54.08 -31.97 0.15
CA LEU A 231 55.48 -31.54 0.12
C LEU A 231 55.81 -30.90 1.47
N THR A 232 56.36 -31.75 2.32
CA THR A 232 57.36 -31.40 3.33
C THR A 232 58.45 -30.56 2.67
N GLN A 233 58.71 -29.38 3.21
CA GLN A 233 59.99 -28.73 3.00
C GLN A 233 60.43 -28.14 4.34
N ASP A 234 61.38 -28.85 4.93
CA ASP A 234 62.28 -28.37 5.97
C ASP A 234 62.89 -27.03 5.52
N TRP A 235 62.95 -26.05 6.43
CA TRP A 235 64.06 -25.15 6.78
C TRP A 235 63.58 -24.16 7.85
#